data_AF-A0A3R7N7L7-F1
#
_entry.id   AF-A0A3R7N7L7-F1
#
_cell.length_a   1.000
_cell.length_b   1.000
_cell.length_c   1.000
_cell.angle_alpha   90.00
_cell.angle_beta   90.00
_cell.angle_gamma   90.00
#
_symmetry.space_group_name_H-M   'P 1'
#
loop_
_entity.id
_entity.type
_entity.pdbx_description
1 polymer ?
#
loop_
_entity_poly.entity_id
_entity_poly.type
_entity_poly.pdbx_seq_one_letter_code
_entity_poly.pdbx_strand_id
1 'polypeptide(L)'
;MTSGLFASYEDDFNESSRQVRAAATALQESLKQNCSAYEPPPATGPQSRAHHCQVMQQGLAHMRELVTSMLYESNDVEAGEARSEARRRVEDYKRVVTVLEGELFRLRQESQDADRMDLITGGNDALDDATLEARTRMLGNTQKLRQGTTTLERAERALHAASDLGTSTLSTLRAQTETMRNFNANIHGVDAEVMESRRIVNQMQRTATKRKLCLIGVILALIFCVVGLVFLR
;
A
#
# COMPACT_ATOMS: atom_id res chain seq x y z
N MET A 1 14.80 37.57 31.69
CA MET A 1 13.88 36.83 32.58
C MET A 1 13.35 35.66 31.76
N THR A 2 13.67 34.42 32.12
CA THR A 2 13.00 33.26 31.53
C THR A 2 11.50 33.43 31.76
N SER A 3 10.69 33.37 30.71
CA SER A 3 9.25 33.60 30.82
C SER A 3 8.65 32.66 31.87
N GLY A 4 7.64 33.11 32.62
CA GLY A 4 6.96 32.25 33.60
C GLY A 4 6.32 31.00 32.97
N LEU A 5 6.13 31.02 31.64
CA LEU A 5 5.61 29.91 30.86
C LEU A 5 6.61 28.74 30.76
N PHE A 6 7.91 29.04 30.59
CA PHE A 6 8.95 28.00 30.56
C PHE A 6 9.02 27.22 31.88
N ALA A 7 8.93 27.93 33.01
CA ALA A 7 8.92 27.31 34.34
C ALA A 7 7.69 26.41 34.56
N SER A 8 6.51 26.83 34.08
CA SER A 8 5.30 26.00 34.11
C SER A 8 5.49 24.70 33.32
N TYR A 9 6.09 24.77 32.14
CA TYR A 9 6.37 23.56 31.35
C TYR A 9 7.39 22.65 32.05
N GLU A 10 8.42 23.22 32.69
CA GLU A 10 9.39 22.44 33.48
C GLU A 10 8.70 21.68 34.63
N ASP A 11 7.78 22.33 35.34
CA ASP A 11 7.01 21.71 36.42
C ASP A 11 6.11 20.57 35.90
N ASP A 12 5.36 20.81 34.81
CA ASP A 12 4.50 19.80 34.17
C ASP A 12 5.32 18.60 33.65
N PHE A 13 6.52 18.86 33.13
CA PHE A 13 7.43 17.82 32.66
C PHE A 13 7.95 16.98 33.83
N ASN A 14 8.28 17.62 34.95
CA ASN A 14 8.74 16.93 36.15
C ASN A 14 7.62 16.07 36.75
N GLU A 15 6.39 16.57 36.78
CA GLU A 15 5.21 15.80 37.22
C GLU A 15 4.97 14.59 36.32
N SER A 16 4.95 14.80 35.00
CA SER A 16 4.80 13.73 34.01
C SER A 16 5.94 12.70 34.12
N SER A 17 7.18 13.15 34.35
CA SER A 17 8.32 12.24 34.56
C SER A 17 8.18 11.40 35.82
N ARG A 18 7.67 11.98 36.92
CA ARG A 18 7.38 11.23 38.15
C ARG A 18 6.30 10.18 37.91
N GLN A 19 5.24 10.52 37.19
CA GLN A 19 4.16 9.59 36.86
C GLN A 19 4.66 8.42 36.00
N VAL A 20 5.43 8.70 34.95
CA VAL A 20 6.02 7.67 34.07
C VAL A 20 6.96 6.76 34.87
N ARG A 21 7.82 7.32 35.73
CA ARG A 21 8.72 6.54 36.58
C ARG A 21 7.97 5.67 37.59
N ALA A 22 6.89 6.18 38.20
CA ALA A 22 6.06 5.41 39.13
C ALA A 22 5.37 4.23 38.42
N ALA A 23 4.84 4.45 37.21
CA ALA A 23 4.28 3.38 36.39
C ALA A 23 5.34 2.35 35.97
N ALA A 24 6.57 2.79 35.65
CA ALA A 24 7.69 1.92 35.36
C ALA A 24 8.08 1.05 36.55
N THR A 25 8.13 1.61 37.77
CA THR A 25 8.43 0.85 38.99
C THR A 25 7.36 -0.17 39.31
N ALA A 26 6.07 0.17 39.16
CA ALA A 26 4.96 -0.75 39.36
C ALA A 26 5.01 -1.91 38.35
N LEU A 27 5.33 -1.61 37.09
CA LEU A 27 5.53 -2.62 36.05
C LEU A 27 6.71 -3.53 36.38
N GLN A 28 7.86 -2.97 36.78
CA GLN A 28 9.04 -3.74 37.20
C GLN A 28 8.76 -4.64 38.42
N GLU A 29 7.97 -4.17 39.37
CA GLU A 29 7.56 -4.97 40.53
C GLU A 29 6.70 -6.15 40.10
N SER A 30 5.74 -5.93 39.20
CA SER A 30 4.92 -7.01 38.64
C SER A 30 5.71 -8.06 37.85
N LEU A 31 6.93 -7.74 37.39
CA LEU A 31 7.81 -8.67 36.68
C LEU A 31 8.67 -9.54 37.61
N LYS A 32 8.75 -9.23 38.90
CA LYS A 32 9.56 -9.98 39.87
C LYS A 32 8.84 -11.27 40.29
N GLN A 33 8.96 -12.30 39.45
CA GLN A 33 8.37 -13.63 39.65
C GLN A 33 9.01 -14.47 40.77
N ASN A 34 10.13 -14.02 41.36
CA ASN A 34 10.94 -14.82 42.30
C ASN A 34 10.48 -14.78 43.77
N CYS A 35 9.34 -14.17 44.08
CA CYS A 35 8.83 -14.10 45.45
C CYS A 35 7.81 -15.21 45.70
N SER A 36 7.91 -15.90 46.84
CA SER A 36 7.00 -16.98 47.28
C SER A 36 5.51 -16.59 47.38
N ALA A 37 5.18 -15.31 47.20
CA ALA A 37 3.83 -14.74 47.25
C ALA A 37 3.44 -14.07 45.93
N TYR A 38 4.06 -14.47 44.81
CA TYR A 38 3.75 -13.92 43.50
C TYR A 38 2.35 -14.36 43.06
N GLU A 39 1.46 -13.39 42.95
CA GLU A 39 0.14 -13.54 42.31
C GLU A 39 0.19 -12.86 40.93
N PRO A 40 -0.15 -13.57 39.85
CA PRO A 40 -0.12 -12.98 38.52
C PRO A 40 -1.10 -11.79 38.45
N PRO A 41 -0.66 -10.62 37.99
CA PRO A 41 -1.51 -9.44 37.89
C PRO A 41 -2.68 -9.69 36.92
N PRO A 42 -3.83 -9.04 37.12
CA PRO A 42 -5.00 -9.26 36.28
C PRO A 42 -4.69 -8.86 34.83
N ALA A 43 -5.18 -9.67 33.87
CA ALA A 43 -4.97 -9.41 32.45
C ALA A 43 -5.59 -8.08 31.97
N THR A 44 -6.54 -7.51 32.72
CA THR A 44 -7.20 -6.25 32.40
C THR A 44 -7.54 -5.48 33.67
N GLY A 45 -7.45 -4.15 33.63
CA GLY A 45 -7.80 -3.27 34.75
C GLY A 45 -6.66 -2.33 35.17
N PRO A 46 -6.88 -1.48 36.19
CA PRO A 46 -5.93 -0.45 36.62
C PRO A 46 -4.60 -0.98 37.16
N GLN A 47 -4.54 -2.28 37.51
CA GLN A 47 -3.35 -2.97 38.02
C GLN A 47 -2.72 -3.89 36.96
N SER A 48 -3.26 -3.91 35.73
CA SER A 48 -2.70 -4.76 34.68
C SER A 48 -1.39 -4.18 34.15
N ARG A 49 -0.48 -5.07 33.74
CA ARG A 49 0.77 -4.66 33.10
C ARG A 49 0.52 -3.83 31.83
N ALA A 50 -0.52 -4.18 31.09
CA ALA A 50 -0.97 -3.43 29.91
C ALA A 50 -1.40 -2.00 30.25
N HIS A 51 -2.09 -1.79 31.37
CA HIS A 51 -2.47 -0.45 31.82
C HIS A 51 -1.24 0.38 32.20
N HIS A 52 -0.29 -0.18 32.96
CA HIS A 52 0.96 0.51 33.29
C HIS A 52 1.76 0.90 32.03
N CYS A 53 1.84 0.01 31.04
CA CYS A 53 2.44 0.34 29.74
C CYS A 53 1.72 1.49 29.02
N GLN A 54 0.39 1.51 29.06
CA GLN A 54 -0.41 2.57 28.45
C GLN A 54 -0.21 3.93 29.15
N VAL A 55 -0.19 3.94 30.49
CA VAL A 55 0.10 5.15 31.28
C VAL A 55 1.48 5.70 30.95
N MET A 56 2.50 4.84 30.86
CA MET A 56 3.85 5.25 30.44
C MET A 56 3.87 5.81 29.02
N GLN A 57 3.14 5.20 28.07
CA GLN A 57 3.04 5.69 26.70
C GLN A 57 2.40 7.08 26.60
N GLN A 58 1.30 7.28 27.32
CA GLN A 58 0.60 8.56 27.36
C GLN A 58 1.45 9.65 28.02
N GLY A 59 2.08 9.35 29.15
CA GLY A 59 2.99 10.26 29.84
C GLY A 59 4.20 10.65 28.98
N LEU A 60 4.79 9.70 28.25
CA LEU A 60 5.89 9.98 27.32
C LEU A 60 5.47 10.84 26.13
N ALA A 61 4.27 10.62 25.60
CA ALA A 61 3.72 11.48 24.54
C ALA A 61 3.55 12.92 25.03
N HIS A 62 3.01 13.11 26.23
CA HIS A 62 2.87 14.43 26.87
C HIS A 62 4.25 15.09 27.12
N MET A 63 5.23 14.33 27.63
CA MET A 63 6.59 14.84 27.84
C MET A 63 7.27 15.30 26.54
N ARG A 64 7.06 14.61 25.41
CA ARG A 64 7.56 15.04 24.09
C ARG A 64 6.94 16.35 23.63
N GLU A 65 5.64 16.52 23.86
CA GLU A 65 4.93 17.75 23.55
C GLU A 65 5.48 18.91 24.39
N LEU A 66 5.63 18.71 25.71
CA LEU A 66 6.21 19.71 26.61
C LEU A 66 7.63 20.10 26.21
N VAL A 67 8.49 19.14 25.86
CA VAL A 67 9.85 19.42 25.34
C VAL A 67 9.81 20.23 24.05
N THR A 68 8.83 19.99 23.19
CA THR A 68 8.62 20.75 21.96
C THR A 68 8.18 22.19 22.27
N SER A 69 7.23 22.38 23.20
CA SER A 69 6.80 23.69 23.68
C SER A 69 7.93 24.48 24.34
N MET A 70 8.73 23.83 25.19
CA MET A 70 9.94 24.43 25.78
C MET A 70 10.97 24.82 24.72
N LEU A 71 11.12 24.03 23.65
CA LEU A 71 12.02 24.36 22.55
C LEU A 71 11.55 25.62 21.81
N TYR A 72 10.25 25.76 21.55
CA TYR A 72 9.69 26.97 20.96
C TYR A 72 9.93 28.19 21.83
N GLU A 73 9.62 28.10 23.12
CA GLU A 73 9.82 29.19 24.08
C GLU A 73 11.31 29.56 24.18
N SER A 74 12.22 28.58 24.20
CA SER A 74 13.67 28.82 24.22
C SER A 74 14.19 29.52 22.96
N ASN A 75 13.47 29.42 21.84
CA ASN A 75 13.85 30.12 20.61
C ASN A 75 13.33 31.56 20.55
N ASP A 76 12.28 31.88 21.30
CA ASP A 76 11.68 33.21 21.40
C ASP A 76 12.46 34.13 22.37
N VAL A 77 13.21 33.54 23.32
CA VAL A 77 14.11 34.29 24.20
C VAL A 77 15.20 35.02 23.40
N GLU A 78 15.43 36.29 23.72
CA GLU A 78 16.48 37.11 23.10
C GLU A 78 17.87 36.45 23.18
N ALA A 79 18.68 36.66 22.14
CA ALA A 79 20.00 36.04 22.04
C ALA A 79 20.91 36.49 23.21
N GLY A 80 21.30 35.53 24.05
CA GLY A 80 22.12 35.77 25.23
C GLY A 80 22.32 34.49 26.08
N GLU A 81 22.90 34.66 27.26
CA GLU A 81 23.22 33.56 28.18
C GLU A 81 21.98 32.75 28.60
N ALA A 82 20.87 33.43 28.89
CA ALA A 82 19.59 32.81 29.27
C ALA A 82 19.04 31.86 28.18
N ARG A 83 19.20 32.20 26.90
CA ARG A 83 18.81 31.33 25.78
C ARG A 83 19.67 30.09 25.70
N SER A 84 20.98 30.25 25.90
CA SER A 84 21.93 29.13 25.88
C SER A 84 21.66 28.14 27.02
N GLU A 85 21.28 28.65 28.19
CA GLU A 85 20.90 27.83 29.35
C GLU A 85 19.58 27.10 29.12
N ALA A 86 18.53 27.80 28.66
CA ALA A 86 17.23 27.19 28.35
C ALA A 86 17.39 26.06 27.30
N ARG A 87 18.20 26.29 26.26
CA ARG A 87 18.46 25.27 25.24
C ARG A 87 19.21 24.07 25.79
N ARG A 88 20.18 24.28 26.69
CA ARG A 88 20.87 23.18 27.37
C ARG A 88 19.89 22.32 28.17
N ARG A 89 18.98 22.94 28.93
CA ARG A 89 17.96 22.21 29.70
C ARG A 89 17.02 21.41 28.79
N VAL A 90 16.57 22.00 27.68
CA VAL A 90 15.76 21.30 26.68
C VAL A 90 16.48 20.06 26.12
N GLU A 91 17.79 20.16 25.85
CA GLU A 91 18.58 19.00 25.42
C GLU A 91 18.71 17.92 26.51
N ASP A 92 18.84 18.32 27.78
CA ASP A 92 18.84 17.37 28.90
C ASP A 92 17.47 16.66 29.04
N TYR A 93 16.36 17.39 28.90
CA TYR A 93 15.01 16.80 28.92
C TYR A 93 14.75 15.85 27.73
N LYS A 94 15.25 16.19 26.53
CA LYS A 94 15.22 15.27 25.38
C LYS A 94 15.91 13.94 25.69
N ARG A 95 17.10 13.98 26.31
CA ARG A 95 17.82 12.76 26.70
C ARG A 95 17.02 11.93 27.70
N VAL A 96 16.39 12.58 28.69
CA VAL A 96 15.52 11.89 29.67
C VAL A 96 14.38 11.17 28.96
N VAL A 97 13.71 11.83 28.02
CA VAL A 97 12.63 11.23 27.23
C VAL A 97 13.13 10.02 26.43
N THR A 98 14.27 10.14 25.73
CA THR A 98 14.87 9.01 24.98
C THR A 98 15.21 7.81 25.87
N VAL A 99 15.75 8.05 27.07
CA VAL A 99 16.03 6.98 28.04
C VAL A 99 14.75 6.28 28.47
N LEU A 100 13.72 7.05 28.86
CA LEU A 100 12.45 6.49 29.33
C LEU A 100 11.68 5.75 28.21
N GLU A 101 11.82 6.17 26.96
CA GLU A 101 11.30 5.44 25.79
C GLU A 101 11.96 4.08 25.60
N GLY A 102 13.29 4.02 25.75
CA GLY A 102 14.04 2.77 25.73
C GLY A 102 13.60 1.83 26.87
N GLU A 103 13.41 2.38 28.07
CA GLU A 103 12.89 1.62 29.21
C GLU A 103 11.47 1.09 28.97
N LEU A 104 10.57 1.91 28.41
CA LEU A 104 9.22 1.47 28.05
C LEU A 104 9.26 0.30 27.04
N PHE A 105 10.09 0.40 26.00
CA PHE A 105 10.21 -0.67 25.01
C PHE A 105 10.67 -1.98 25.65
N ARG A 106 11.71 -1.90 26.51
CA ARG A 106 12.23 -3.05 27.25
C ARG A 106 11.17 -3.66 28.16
N LEU A 107 10.54 -2.85 29.01
CA LEU A 107 9.54 -3.31 29.98
C LEU A 107 8.27 -3.84 29.31
N ARG A 108 7.88 -3.29 28.15
CA ARG A 108 6.76 -3.82 27.37
C ARG A 108 7.06 -5.22 26.84
N GLN A 109 8.28 -5.47 26.38
CA GLN A 109 8.68 -6.79 25.93
C GLN A 109 8.72 -7.78 27.11
N GLU A 110 9.37 -7.39 28.21
CA GLU A 110 9.43 -8.20 29.44
C GLU A 110 8.02 -8.52 29.99
N SER A 111 7.10 -7.55 29.96
CA SER A 111 5.69 -7.74 30.32
C SER A 111 4.99 -8.77 29.46
N GLN A 112 5.17 -8.72 28.15
CA GLN A 112 4.54 -9.69 27.25
C GLN A 112 5.06 -11.10 27.47
N ASP A 113 6.36 -11.22 27.75
CA ASP A 113 6.98 -12.52 28.04
C ASP A 113 6.54 -13.05 29.41
N ALA A 114 6.44 -12.19 30.42
CA ALA A 114 5.90 -12.53 31.73
C ALA A 114 4.41 -12.94 31.64
N ASP A 115 3.58 -12.21 30.90
CA ASP A 115 2.16 -12.56 30.68
C ASP A 115 2.02 -13.92 29.98
N ARG A 116 2.91 -14.22 29.02
CA ARG A 116 2.97 -15.55 28.39
C ARG A 116 3.36 -16.64 29.38
N MET A 117 4.35 -16.39 30.23
CA MET A 117 4.80 -17.34 31.25
C MET A 117 3.72 -17.58 32.32
N ASP A 118 3.01 -16.53 32.74
CA ASP A 118 1.90 -16.62 33.69
C ASP A 118 0.73 -17.42 33.09
N LEU A 119 0.42 -17.23 31.80
CA LEU A 119 -0.61 -18.02 31.12
C LEU A 119 -0.24 -19.50 30.99
N ILE A 120 1.05 -19.81 30.80
CA ILE A 120 1.55 -21.19 30.70
C ILE A 120 1.60 -21.86 32.09
N THR A 121 2.04 -21.14 33.11
CA THR A 121 2.24 -21.65 34.47
C THR A 121 0.92 -21.69 35.26
N GLY A 122 0.12 -20.62 35.19
CA GLY A 122 -1.22 -20.55 35.80
C GLY A 122 -2.22 -21.52 35.18
N GLY A 123 -1.91 -22.08 34.00
CA GLY A 123 -2.66 -23.16 33.39
C GLY A 123 -2.38 -24.56 33.96
N ASN A 124 -1.43 -24.73 34.88
CA ASN A 124 -1.05 -26.04 35.40
C ASN A 124 -1.52 -26.33 36.83
N ASP A 125 -1.83 -25.31 37.65
CA ASP A 125 -2.02 -25.52 39.10
C ASP A 125 -3.48 -25.73 39.55
N ALA A 126 -4.44 -25.74 38.62
CA ALA A 126 -5.85 -26.04 38.91
C ALA A 126 -6.64 -26.55 37.68
N LEU A 127 -6.13 -27.55 36.97
CA LEU A 127 -6.94 -28.21 35.94
C LEU A 127 -7.72 -29.37 36.55
N ASP A 128 -8.97 -29.08 36.93
CA ASP A 128 -10.00 -30.12 37.05
C ASP A 128 -10.12 -30.86 35.69
N ASP A 129 -10.48 -32.14 35.74
CA ASP A 129 -10.68 -33.00 34.56
C ASP A 129 -11.63 -32.37 33.51
N ALA A 130 -12.61 -31.59 33.97
CA ALA A 130 -13.53 -30.82 33.13
C ALA A 130 -12.84 -29.71 32.30
N THR A 131 -11.80 -29.08 32.84
CA THR A 131 -11.01 -28.06 32.14
C THR A 131 -10.04 -28.66 31.12
N LEU A 132 -9.54 -29.88 31.35
CA LEU A 132 -8.77 -30.64 30.36
C LEU A 132 -9.64 -31.02 29.15
N GLU A 133 -10.88 -31.44 29.38
CA GLU A 133 -11.84 -31.74 28.31
C GLU A 133 -12.26 -30.47 27.54
N ALA A 134 -12.45 -29.35 28.23
CA ALA A 134 -12.68 -28.06 27.58
C ALA A 134 -11.49 -27.63 26.71
N ARG A 135 -10.25 -27.85 27.19
CA ARG A 135 -9.02 -27.54 26.45
C ARG A 135 -8.85 -28.42 25.21
N THR A 136 -9.09 -29.73 25.30
CA THR A 136 -9.01 -30.63 24.13
C THR A 136 -10.07 -30.27 23.09
N ARG A 137 -11.28 -29.89 23.52
CA ARG A 137 -12.33 -29.38 22.64
C ARG A 137 -11.96 -28.05 21.98
N MET A 138 -11.35 -27.12 22.73
CA MET A 138 -10.84 -25.86 22.18
C MET A 138 -9.73 -26.09 21.16
N LEU A 139 -8.78 -26.98 21.43
CA LEU A 139 -7.72 -27.36 20.49
C LEU A 139 -8.31 -27.94 19.18
N GLY A 140 -9.33 -28.79 19.29
CA GLY A 140 -10.06 -29.31 18.13
C GLY A 140 -10.76 -28.21 17.34
N ASN A 141 -11.36 -27.23 18.02
CA ASN A 141 -11.98 -26.06 17.37
C ASN A 141 -10.95 -25.15 16.70
N THR A 142 -9.79 -24.91 17.33
CA THR A 142 -8.69 -24.15 16.74
C THR A 142 -8.09 -24.84 15.52
N GLN A 143 -8.00 -26.17 15.53
CA GLN A 143 -7.57 -26.94 14.36
C GLN A 143 -8.55 -26.81 13.20
N LYS A 144 -9.86 -26.90 13.46
CA LYS A 144 -10.91 -26.64 12.46
C LYS A 144 -10.87 -25.20 11.94
N LEU A 145 -10.65 -24.23 12.82
CA LEU A 145 -10.51 -22.83 12.45
C LEU A 145 -9.31 -22.61 11.52
N ARG A 146 -8.13 -23.14 11.89
CA ARG A 146 -6.93 -23.09 11.05
C ARG A 146 -7.17 -23.74 9.69
N GLN A 147 -7.82 -24.89 9.66
CA GLN A 147 -8.19 -25.54 8.40
C GLN A 147 -9.11 -24.64 7.57
N GLY A 148 -10.12 -24.03 8.19
CA GLY A 148 -11.02 -23.03 7.59
C GLY A 148 -10.28 -21.82 7.01
N THR A 149 -9.32 -21.25 7.73
CA THR A 149 -8.48 -20.14 7.24
C THR A 149 -7.67 -20.57 6.03
N THR A 150 -7.04 -21.75 6.05
CA THR A 150 -6.28 -22.22 4.86
C THR A 150 -7.18 -22.50 3.66
N THR A 151 -8.43 -22.90 3.87
CA THR A 151 -9.40 -23.04 2.77
C THR A 151 -9.87 -21.69 2.24
N LEU A 152 -10.03 -20.70 3.12
CA LEU A 152 -10.40 -19.34 2.74
C LEU A 152 -9.28 -18.67 1.92
N GLU A 153 -8.02 -18.78 2.33
CA GLU A 153 -6.87 -18.27 1.57
C GLU A 153 -6.76 -18.94 0.18
N ARG A 154 -7.09 -20.23 0.09
CA ARG A 154 -7.13 -20.93 -1.20
C ARG A 154 -8.28 -20.42 -2.07
N ALA A 155 -9.45 -20.16 -1.48
CA ALA A 155 -10.60 -19.59 -2.19
C ALA A 155 -10.31 -18.17 -2.67
N GLU A 156 -9.67 -17.33 -1.84
CA GLU A 156 -9.22 -15.99 -2.20
C GLU A 156 -8.24 -16.01 -3.37
N ARG A 157 -7.22 -16.88 -3.33
CA ARG A 157 -6.29 -17.07 -4.46
C ARG A 157 -7.00 -17.52 -5.74
N ALA A 158 -7.97 -18.43 -5.63
CA ALA A 158 -8.76 -18.88 -6.78
C ALA A 158 -9.66 -17.77 -7.34
N LEU A 159 -10.27 -16.95 -6.48
CA LEU A 159 -11.09 -15.80 -6.86
C LEU A 159 -10.26 -14.71 -7.54
N HIS A 160 -9.04 -14.44 -7.06
CA HIS A 160 -8.13 -13.52 -7.75
C HIS A 160 -7.75 -14.03 -9.14
N ALA A 161 -7.36 -15.30 -9.26
CA ALA A 161 -7.06 -15.90 -10.56
C ALA A 161 -8.27 -15.87 -11.51
N ALA A 162 -9.49 -16.07 -10.99
CA ALA A 162 -10.73 -15.98 -11.77
C ALA A 162 -11.06 -14.53 -12.16
N SER A 163 -10.79 -13.55 -11.29
CA SER A 163 -10.92 -12.12 -11.58
C SER A 163 -9.96 -11.68 -12.69
N ASP A 164 -8.70 -12.11 -12.64
CA ASP A 164 -7.70 -11.81 -13.65
C ASP A 164 -8.06 -12.45 -15.00
N LEU A 165 -8.57 -13.69 -14.98
CA LEU A 165 -9.10 -14.35 -16.18
C LEU A 165 -10.35 -13.63 -16.72
N GLY A 166 -11.23 -13.17 -15.85
CA GLY A 166 -12.44 -12.43 -16.21
C GLY A 166 -12.13 -11.09 -16.86
N THR A 167 -11.18 -10.33 -16.30
CA THR A 167 -10.74 -9.05 -16.87
C THR A 167 -10.04 -9.24 -18.22
N SER A 168 -9.19 -10.27 -18.37
CA SER A 168 -8.57 -10.64 -19.64
C SER A 168 -9.60 -11.07 -20.70
N THR A 169 -10.63 -11.81 -20.30
CA THR A 169 -11.72 -12.24 -21.19
C THR A 169 -12.56 -11.04 -21.65
N LEU A 170 -12.91 -10.12 -20.75
CA LEU A 170 -13.62 -8.89 -21.09
C LEU A 170 -12.81 -7.98 -22.01
N SER A 171 -11.49 -7.86 -21.77
CA SER A 171 -10.57 -7.14 -22.65
C SER A 171 -10.54 -7.77 -24.06
N THR A 172 -10.46 -9.09 -24.13
CA THR A 172 -10.45 -9.84 -25.40
C THR A 172 -11.78 -9.71 -26.15
N LEU A 173 -12.92 -9.79 -25.46
CA LEU A 173 -14.24 -9.58 -26.06
C LEU A 173 -14.41 -8.15 -26.59
N ARG A 174 -13.88 -7.16 -25.87
CA ARG A 174 -13.85 -5.75 -26.32
C ARG A 174 -13.01 -5.60 -27.58
N ALA A 175 -11.80 -6.17 -27.60
CA ALA A 175 -10.95 -6.19 -28.78
C ALA A 175 -11.63 -6.91 -29.96
N GLN A 176 -12.27 -8.06 -29.73
CA GLN A 176 -13.03 -8.77 -30.77
C GLN A 176 -14.23 -7.97 -31.30
N THR A 177 -14.92 -7.21 -30.44
CA THR A 177 -16.02 -6.33 -30.86
C THR A 177 -15.51 -5.18 -31.73
N GLU A 178 -14.35 -4.63 -31.40
CA GLU A 178 -13.69 -3.61 -32.19
C GLU A 178 -13.23 -4.16 -33.54
N THR A 179 -12.66 -5.38 -33.58
CA THR A 179 -12.31 -6.05 -34.84
C THR A 179 -13.56 -6.34 -35.68
N MET A 180 -14.67 -6.83 -35.09
CA MET A 180 -15.94 -7.02 -35.81
C MET A 180 -16.50 -5.70 -36.37
N ARG A 181 -16.43 -4.61 -35.59
CA ARG A 181 -16.83 -3.28 -36.06
C ARG A 181 -15.96 -2.83 -37.24
N ASN A 182 -14.66 -3.09 -37.17
CA ASN A 182 -13.71 -2.75 -38.23
C ASN A 182 -13.91 -3.62 -39.48
N PHE A 183 -14.25 -4.90 -39.35
CA PHE A 183 -14.65 -5.76 -40.47
C PHE A 183 -15.93 -5.25 -41.15
N ASN A 184 -16.91 -4.75 -40.40
CA ASN A 184 -18.14 -4.20 -40.97
C ASN A 184 -17.90 -2.87 -41.72
N ALA A 185 -16.96 -2.05 -41.23
CA ALA A 185 -16.50 -0.85 -41.93
C ALA A 185 -15.72 -1.19 -43.21
N ASN A 186 -14.90 -2.25 -43.18
CA ASN A 186 -14.15 -2.70 -44.35
C ASN A 186 -15.05 -3.36 -45.41
N ILE A 187 -16.16 -4.01 -45.01
CA ILE A 187 -17.15 -4.58 -45.95
C ILE A 187 -17.88 -3.47 -46.74
N HIS A 188 -18.08 -2.27 -46.18
CA HIS A 188 -18.59 -1.12 -46.96
C HIS A 188 -17.50 -0.43 -47.81
N GLY A 189 -16.22 -0.69 -47.54
CA GLY A 189 -15.08 -0.19 -48.34
C GLY A 189 -14.75 -1.04 -49.57
N VAL A 190 -15.16 -2.32 -49.60
CA VAL A 190 -14.88 -3.22 -50.73
C VAL A 190 -15.69 -2.88 -51.99
N ASP A 191 -16.81 -2.16 -51.89
CA ASP A 191 -17.49 -1.62 -53.08
C ASP A 191 -16.74 -0.44 -53.71
N ALA A 192 -15.87 0.26 -52.96
CA ALA A 192 -15.10 1.39 -53.48
C ALA A 192 -13.90 0.93 -54.34
N GLU A 193 -13.18 -0.13 -53.93
CA GLU A 193 -12.06 -0.68 -54.71
C GLU A 193 -12.52 -1.48 -55.96
N VAL A 194 -13.71 -2.06 -55.93
CA VAL A 194 -14.32 -2.68 -57.12
C VAL A 194 -14.73 -1.62 -58.15
N MET A 195 -15.19 -0.45 -57.69
CA MET A 195 -15.49 0.68 -58.58
C MET A 195 -14.22 1.33 -59.17
N GLU A 196 -13.13 1.40 -58.40
CA GLU A 196 -11.84 1.92 -58.88
C GLU A 196 -11.18 1.00 -59.91
N SER A 197 -11.27 -0.32 -59.71
CA SER A 197 -10.79 -1.32 -60.67
C SER A 197 -11.52 -1.20 -62.02
N ARG A 198 -12.84 -0.94 -62.04
CA ARG A 198 -13.58 -0.67 -63.28
C ARG A 198 -13.18 0.66 -63.94
N ARG A 199 -12.84 1.68 -63.15
CA ARG A 199 -12.39 2.99 -63.67
C ARG A 199 -11.03 2.86 -64.36
N ILE A 200 -10.08 2.16 -63.76
CA ILE A 200 -8.74 1.94 -64.35
C ILE A 200 -8.83 1.13 -65.63
N VAL A 201 -9.61 0.04 -65.64
CA VAL A 201 -9.80 -0.78 -66.85
C VAL A 201 -10.45 0.02 -67.98
N ASN A 202 -11.50 0.82 -67.70
CA ASN A 202 -12.12 1.69 -68.72
C ASN A 202 -11.17 2.79 -69.23
N GLN A 203 -10.31 3.35 -68.37
CA GLN A 203 -9.33 4.36 -68.75
C GLN A 203 -8.17 3.78 -69.58
N MET A 204 -7.76 2.54 -69.29
CA MET A 204 -6.83 1.76 -70.12
C MET A 204 -7.43 1.44 -71.48
N GLN A 205 -8.70 1.02 -71.55
CA GLN A 205 -9.37 0.71 -72.81
C GLN A 205 -9.48 1.94 -73.72
N ARG A 206 -9.81 3.12 -73.16
CA ARG A 206 -9.91 4.37 -73.94
C ARG A 206 -8.55 4.83 -74.48
N THR A 207 -7.47 4.61 -73.73
CA THR A 207 -6.11 4.98 -74.16
C THR A 207 -5.57 4.01 -75.22
N ALA A 208 -5.88 2.72 -75.10
CA ALA A 208 -5.51 1.71 -76.09
C ALA A 208 -6.19 1.96 -77.46
N THR A 209 -7.47 2.36 -77.48
CA THR A 209 -8.18 2.66 -78.72
C THR A 209 -7.58 3.86 -79.46
N LYS A 210 -7.16 4.91 -78.75
CA LYS A 210 -6.50 6.07 -79.38
C LYS A 210 -5.18 5.70 -80.05
N ARG A 211 -4.35 4.87 -79.39
CA ARG A 211 -3.09 4.38 -79.96
C ARG A 211 -3.32 3.50 -81.20
N LYS A 212 -4.31 2.60 -81.14
CA LYS A 212 -4.72 1.79 -82.29
C LYS A 212 -5.20 2.65 -83.46
N LEU A 213 -6.01 3.70 -83.21
CA LEU A 213 -6.50 4.60 -84.25
C LEU A 213 -5.36 5.38 -84.93
N CYS A 214 -4.40 5.90 -84.16
CA CYS A 214 -3.23 6.60 -84.69
C CYS A 214 -2.40 5.68 -85.61
N LEU A 215 -2.17 4.44 -85.18
CA LEU A 215 -1.42 3.45 -85.95
C LEU A 215 -2.12 3.11 -87.28
N ILE A 216 -3.45 2.93 -87.27
CA ILE A 216 -4.24 2.72 -88.50
C ILE A 216 -4.12 3.93 -89.44
N GLY A 217 -4.16 5.15 -88.90
CA GLY A 217 -4.00 6.38 -89.69
C GLY A 217 -2.64 6.47 -90.41
N VAL A 218 -1.55 6.14 -89.73
CA VAL A 218 -0.20 6.13 -90.35
C VAL A 218 -0.10 5.09 -91.46
N ILE A 219 -0.66 3.89 -91.27
CA ILE A 219 -0.69 2.84 -92.30
C ILE A 219 -1.46 3.32 -93.53
N LEU A 220 -2.66 3.90 -93.35
CA LEU A 220 -3.45 4.43 -94.46
C LEU A 220 -2.71 5.56 -95.19
N ALA A 221 -2.05 6.47 -94.47
CA ALA A 221 -1.26 7.54 -95.07
C ALA A 221 -0.08 6.99 -95.89
N LEU A 222 0.61 5.95 -95.41
CA LEU A 222 1.68 5.26 -96.15
C LEU A 222 1.16 4.62 -97.44
N ILE A 223 0.03 3.90 -97.37
CA ILE A 223 -0.59 3.29 -98.55
C ILE A 223 -0.98 4.37 -99.56
N PHE A 224 -1.59 5.46 -99.10
CA PHE A 224 -1.99 6.57 -99.97
C PHE A 224 -0.78 7.26 -100.61
N CYS A 225 0.32 7.41 -99.87
CA CYS A 225 1.57 7.95 -100.38
C CYS A 225 2.17 7.06 -101.47
N VAL A 226 2.21 5.74 -101.26
CA VAL A 226 2.70 4.77 -102.26
C VAL A 226 1.81 4.77 -103.51
N VAL A 227 0.49 4.69 -103.34
CA VAL A 227 -0.47 4.73 -104.46
C VAL A 227 -0.36 6.05 -105.21
N GLY A 228 -0.25 7.17 -104.49
CA GLY A 228 -0.04 8.50 -105.08
C GLY A 228 1.26 8.58 -105.88
N LEU A 229 2.36 8.02 -105.38
CA LEU A 229 3.64 7.99 -106.08
C LEU A 229 3.59 7.12 -107.33
N VAL A 230 2.88 5.98 -107.29
CA VAL A 230 2.70 5.10 -108.45
C VAL A 230 1.78 5.73 -109.50
N PHE A 231 0.73 6.45 -109.10
CA PHE A 231 -0.16 7.12 -110.05
C PHE A 231 0.44 8.41 -110.63
N LEU A 232 1.31 9.10 -109.87
CA LEU A 232 2.02 10.31 -110.31
C LEU A 232 3.33 10.00 -111.07
N ARG A 233 3.67 8.71 -111.21
CA ARG A 233 4.71 8.19 -112.11
C ARG A 233 4.09 7.56 -113.34
#